data_AF-A0A2E4GXW4-F1
#
_entry.id   AF-A0A2E4GXW4-F1
#
_cell.length_a   1.000
_cell.length_b   1.000
_cell.length_c   1.000
_cell.angle_alpha   90.00
_cell.angle_beta   90.00
_cell.angle_gamma   90.00
#
_symmetry.space_group_name_H-M   'P 1'
#
loop_
_entity.id
_entity.type
_entity.pdbx_description
1 polymer ?
#
loop_
_entity_poly.entity_id
_entity_poly.type
_entity_poly.pdbx_seq_one_letter_code
_entity_poly.pdbx_strand_id
1 'polypeptide(L)'
;MSGQLISEVLEKDATGDIADIYAEIRRLWGVPNVTTIVRHVAAVSGALEWYWSIIGPANECGDFQETALSIFDTLATAPLIPLPEMALRAMGVDVSAQIEIENVFMAYDRNNRPNLLFVSVLQRLLKKSATADIYVPQRTGWEAPIEARPLVRMVQADEMAPEIMALAQTVGSWGFPEGTAFLPGVYRHLANWPAYLAHVGAVMWPYLETGEILRASMSIADAAGKAADELVSRLPVAGDGLPPPAPAQAEEMSAILSTMTQKIPEMIVICNLLGDALPAVKRNE
;
A
#
# COMPACT_ATOMS: atom_id res chain seq x y z
N MET A 1 -19.69 9.73 -1.43
CA MET A 1 -19.96 9.03 -0.16
C MET A 1 -19.33 9.84 0.96
N SER A 2 -20.10 10.30 1.94
CA SER A 2 -19.56 10.99 3.12
C SER A 2 -18.56 10.08 3.82
N GLY A 3 -17.43 10.62 4.28
CA GLY A 3 -16.33 9.89 4.92
C GLY A 3 -16.75 9.11 6.15
N GLN A 4 -17.34 7.94 5.93
CA GLN A 4 -17.57 6.95 6.97
C GLN A 4 -16.18 6.43 7.33
N LEU A 5 -15.74 6.76 8.54
CA LEU A 5 -14.49 6.25 9.12
C LEU A 5 -14.52 4.72 8.99
N ILE A 6 -13.55 4.18 8.26
CA ILE A 6 -13.34 2.74 8.18
C ILE A 6 -13.03 2.26 9.61
N SER A 7 -13.74 1.23 10.09
CA SER A 7 -13.44 0.66 11.41
C SER A 7 -12.05 0.03 11.38
N GLU A 8 -11.21 0.30 12.39
CA GLU A 8 -9.81 -0.13 12.46
C GLU A 8 -9.43 -0.54 13.88
N VAL A 9 -8.55 -1.55 14.00
CA VAL A 9 -7.79 -1.80 15.25
C VAL A 9 -6.41 -1.16 15.10
N LEU A 10 -6.19 -0.04 15.80
CA LEU A 10 -4.91 0.67 15.78
C LEU A 10 -3.80 -0.18 16.41
N GLU A 11 -2.56 -0.04 15.94
CA GLU A 11 -1.43 -0.84 16.44
C GLU A 11 -1.21 -0.69 17.95
N LYS A 12 -1.42 0.51 18.49
CA LYS A 12 -1.32 0.78 19.93
C LYS A 12 -2.42 0.13 20.78
N ASP A 13 -3.54 -0.24 20.14
CA ASP A 13 -4.73 -0.80 20.78
C ASP A 13 -4.83 -2.32 20.50
N ALA A 14 -3.97 -2.85 19.63
CA ALA A 14 -3.90 -4.27 19.31
C ALA A 14 -3.41 -5.07 20.53
N THR A 15 -4.05 -6.21 20.79
CA THR A 15 -3.71 -7.13 21.87
C THR A 15 -3.86 -8.57 21.40
N GLY A 16 -3.22 -9.52 22.10
CA GLY A 16 -3.27 -10.95 21.75
C GLY A 16 -2.79 -11.21 20.32
N ASP A 17 -3.46 -12.15 19.64
CA ASP A 17 -3.10 -12.62 18.29
C ASP A 17 -2.99 -11.48 17.27
N ILE A 18 -3.83 -10.43 17.35
CA ILE A 18 -3.74 -9.28 16.43
C ILE A 18 -2.41 -8.53 16.61
N ALA A 19 -1.94 -8.36 17.85
CA ALA A 19 -0.66 -7.69 18.11
C ALA A 19 0.52 -8.52 17.59
N ASP A 20 0.45 -9.84 17.72
CA ASP A 20 1.47 -10.76 17.21
C ASP A 20 1.50 -10.73 15.68
N ILE A 21 0.33 -10.79 15.01
CA ILE A 21 0.23 -10.67 13.55
C ILE A 21 0.79 -9.32 13.07
N TYR A 22 0.51 -8.23 13.78
CA TYR A 22 1.06 -6.91 13.41
C TYR A 22 2.59 -6.86 13.52
N ALA A 23 3.15 -7.47 14.58
CA ALA A 23 4.60 -7.59 14.74
C ALA A 23 5.21 -8.46 13.62
N GLU A 24 4.54 -9.54 13.23
CA GLU A 24 4.96 -10.37 12.10
C GLU A 24 4.91 -9.62 10.78
N ILE A 25 3.85 -8.86 10.50
CA ILE A 25 3.75 -8.04 9.29
C ILE A 25 4.93 -7.07 9.21
N ARG A 26 5.22 -6.34 10.29
CA ARG A 26 6.36 -5.41 10.32
C ARG A 26 7.68 -6.11 10.04
N ARG A 27 7.92 -7.25 10.69
CA ARG A 27 9.14 -8.05 10.52
C ARG A 27 9.25 -8.63 9.11
N LEU A 28 8.21 -9.32 8.65
CA LEU A 28 8.20 -10.12 7.42
C LEU A 28 8.11 -9.25 6.18
N TRP A 29 7.40 -8.12 6.22
CA TRP A 29 7.31 -7.21 5.07
C TRP A 29 8.37 -6.09 5.15
N GLY A 30 9.01 -5.91 6.31
CA GLY A 30 10.03 -4.89 6.55
C GLY A 30 9.43 -3.49 6.48
N VAL A 31 8.24 -3.31 7.04
CA VAL A 31 7.47 -2.05 7.00
C VAL A 31 7.44 -1.41 8.39
N PRO A 32 7.43 -0.07 8.49
CA PRO A 32 7.51 0.60 9.79
C PRO A 32 6.17 0.59 10.54
N ASN A 33 5.08 0.29 9.83
CA ASN A 33 3.72 0.33 10.35
C ASN A 33 2.80 -0.59 9.54
N VAL A 34 1.78 -1.10 10.20
CA VAL A 34 0.70 -1.86 9.56
C VAL A 34 -0.21 -0.91 8.81
N THR A 35 -0.76 -1.28 7.66
CA THR A 35 -1.59 -0.38 6.84
C THR A 35 -3.05 -0.33 7.34
N THR A 36 -3.77 0.73 6.96
CA THR A 36 -5.21 0.86 7.22
C THR A 36 -6.01 -0.36 6.77
N ILE A 37 -5.67 -0.98 5.64
CA ILE A 37 -6.46 -2.12 5.13
C ILE A 37 -6.30 -3.37 6.00
N VAL A 38 -5.09 -3.66 6.48
CA VAL A 38 -4.89 -4.76 7.45
C VAL A 38 -5.59 -4.43 8.76
N ARG A 39 -5.46 -3.18 9.25
CA ARG A 39 -6.13 -2.76 10.49
C ARG A 39 -7.65 -2.79 10.40
N HIS A 40 -8.18 -2.58 9.21
CA HIS A 40 -9.60 -2.72 8.94
C HIS A 40 -10.05 -4.18 9.00
N VAL A 41 -9.30 -5.10 8.38
CA VAL A 41 -9.59 -6.53 8.46
C VAL A 41 -9.53 -7.02 9.92
N ALA A 42 -8.59 -6.50 10.71
CA ALA A 42 -8.50 -6.79 12.15
C ALA A 42 -9.73 -6.35 12.96
N ALA A 43 -10.47 -5.34 12.49
CA ALA A 43 -11.69 -4.87 13.15
C ALA A 43 -12.88 -5.81 12.92
N VAL A 44 -12.79 -6.72 11.95
CA VAL A 44 -13.77 -7.78 11.73
C VAL A 44 -13.37 -8.99 12.54
N SER A 45 -14.15 -9.29 13.59
CA SER A 45 -13.87 -10.35 14.57
C SER A 45 -13.42 -11.66 13.91
N GLY A 46 -12.18 -12.08 14.20
CA GLY A 46 -11.59 -13.35 13.73
C GLY A 46 -11.14 -13.36 12.28
N ALA A 47 -11.38 -12.31 11.50
CA ALA A 47 -11.09 -12.31 10.06
C ALA A 47 -9.59 -12.22 9.77
N LEU A 48 -8.85 -11.41 10.53
CA LEU A 48 -7.40 -11.30 10.33
C LEU A 48 -6.70 -12.58 10.76
N GLU A 49 -7.09 -13.16 11.89
CA GLU A 49 -6.54 -14.40 12.45
C GLU A 49 -6.82 -15.58 11.51
N TRP A 50 -8.07 -15.71 11.05
CA TRP A 50 -8.44 -16.69 10.02
C TRP A 50 -7.57 -16.53 8.78
N TYR A 51 -7.47 -15.31 8.26
CA TYR A 51 -6.75 -15.08 7.01
C TYR A 51 -5.24 -15.32 7.18
N TRP A 52 -4.66 -14.83 8.27
CA TRP A 52 -3.24 -15.00 8.55
C TRP A 52 -2.87 -16.46 8.78
N SER A 53 -3.76 -17.29 9.35
CA SER A 53 -3.53 -18.73 9.43
C SER A 53 -3.37 -19.42 8.07
N ILE A 54 -4.00 -18.86 7.02
CA ILE A 54 -3.93 -19.38 5.65
C ILE A 54 -2.65 -18.91 4.97
N ILE A 55 -2.33 -17.61 5.04
CA ILE A 55 -1.18 -17.04 4.32
C ILE A 55 0.14 -17.11 5.10
N GLY A 56 0.09 -17.41 6.40
CA GLY A 56 1.25 -17.47 7.30
C GLY A 56 2.40 -18.31 6.75
N PRO A 57 2.18 -19.57 6.35
CA PRO A 57 3.25 -20.40 5.78
C PRO A 57 3.93 -19.80 4.55
N ALA A 58 3.17 -19.10 3.69
CA ALA A 58 3.73 -18.41 2.54
C ALA A 58 4.51 -17.14 2.92
N ASN A 59 4.14 -16.49 4.03
CA ASN A 59 4.87 -15.34 4.57
C ASN A 59 6.16 -15.76 5.26
N GLU A 60 6.17 -16.91 5.95
CA GLU A 60 7.34 -17.43 6.66
C GLU A 60 8.50 -17.77 5.72
N CYS A 61 8.20 -18.39 4.56
CA CYS A 61 9.21 -18.77 3.58
C CYS A 61 9.56 -17.68 2.57
N GLY A 62 8.93 -16.50 2.65
CA GLY A 62 9.14 -15.39 1.74
C GLY A 62 8.35 -15.45 0.42
N ASP A 63 7.59 -16.52 0.17
CA ASP A 63 6.87 -16.67 -1.10
C ASP A 63 5.85 -15.54 -1.32
N PHE A 64 5.13 -15.14 -0.27
CA PHE A 64 4.15 -14.07 -0.36
C PHE A 64 4.81 -12.74 -0.75
N GLN A 65 5.92 -12.40 -0.10
CA GLN A 65 6.64 -11.14 -0.24
C GLN A 65 7.29 -11.05 -1.61
N GLU A 66 8.01 -12.10 -2.02
CA GLU A 66 8.69 -12.12 -3.32
C GLU A 66 7.68 -12.15 -4.48
N THR A 67 6.55 -12.84 -4.32
CA THR A 67 5.45 -12.75 -5.28
C THR A 67 4.91 -11.32 -5.35
N ALA A 68 4.67 -10.66 -4.22
CA ALA A 68 4.19 -9.28 -4.22
C ALA A 68 5.18 -8.30 -4.85
N LEU A 69 6.48 -8.44 -4.56
CA LEU A 69 7.54 -7.62 -5.13
C LEU A 69 7.70 -7.85 -6.64
N SER A 70 7.36 -9.03 -7.14
CA SER A 70 7.39 -9.34 -8.58
C SER A 70 6.23 -8.72 -9.38
N ILE A 71 5.25 -8.08 -8.72
CA ILE A 71 4.15 -7.38 -9.40
C ILE A 71 4.66 -6.01 -9.89
N PHE A 72 4.53 -5.75 -11.18
CA PHE A 72 4.91 -4.49 -11.82
C PHE A 72 3.95 -4.12 -12.95
N ASP A 73 4.00 -2.86 -13.39
CA ASP A 73 3.24 -2.38 -14.55
C ASP A 73 3.79 -3.00 -15.83
N THR A 74 2.98 -3.82 -16.51
CA THR A 74 3.38 -4.48 -17.75
C THR A 74 3.15 -3.62 -19.00
N LEU A 75 2.45 -2.49 -18.88
CA LEU A 75 2.12 -1.61 -20.01
C LEU A 75 3.12 -0.48 -20.22
N ALA A 76 4.04 -0.29 -19.26
CA ALA A 76 5.01 0.78 -19.17
C ALA A 76 4.38 2.19 -19.18
N THR A 77 4.52 2.87 -18.05
CA THR A 77 4.16 4.29 -17.90
C THR A 77 5.32 5.17 -18.37
N ALA A 78 5.02 6.26 -19.08
CA ALA A 78 6.04 7.21 -19.49
C ALA A 78 6.70 7.84 -18.26
N PRO A 79 8.05 7.95 -18.24
CA PRO A 79 8.75 8.53 -17.10
C PRO A 79 8.49 10.03 -17.00
N LEU A 80 8.46 10.53 -15.77
CA LEU A 80 8.50 11.96 -15.52
C LEU A 80 9.86 12.55 -15.92
N ILE A 81 9.87 13.83 -16.29
CA ILE A 81 11.12 14.55 -16.52
C ILE A 81 11.84 14.69 -15.16
N PRO A 82 13.11 14.25 -15.03
CA PRO A 82 13.84 14.38 -13.78
C PRO A 82 13.96 15.84 -13.33
N LEU A 83 13.73 16.07 -12.05
CA LEU A 83 13.74 17.38 -11.43
C LEU A 83 15.20 17.81 -11.14
N PRO A 84 15.68 18.97 -11.63
CA PRO A 84 17.02 19.42 -11.31
C PRO A 84 17.12 19.80 -9.83
N GLU A 85 18.29 19.54 -9.21
CA GLU A 85 18.54 19.83 -7.80
C GLU A 85 18.20 21.27 -7.42
N MET A 86 18.52 22.25 -8.28
CA MET A 86 18.22 23.67 -8.01
C MET A 86 16.72 23.94 -7.85
N ALA A 87 15.85 23.20 -8.54
CA ALA A 87 14.41 23.34 -8.40
C ALA A 87 13.92 22.79 -7.06
N LEU A 88 14.47 21.64 -6.59
CA LEU A 88 14.20 21.13 -5.24
C LEU A 88 14.59 22.15 -4.17
N ARG A 89 15.79 22.74 -4.27
CA ARG A 89 16.25 23.75 -3.31
C ARG A 89 15.36 25.00 -3.33
N ALA A 90 14.91 25.45 -4.50
CA ALA A 90 13.97 26.57 -4.62
C ALA A 90 12.60 26.28 -3.99
N MET A 91 12.19 25.00 -3.91
CA MET A 91 10.97 24.55 -3.23
C MET A 91 11.16 24.32 -1.72
N GLY A 92 12.33 24.65 -1.16
CA GLY A 92 12.62 24.44 0.26
C GLY A 92 12.91 22.99 0.64
N VAL A 93 13.17 22.12 -0.34
CA VAL A 93 13.64 20.75 -0.10
C VAL A 93 15.16 20.78 -0.09
N ASP A 94 15.78 20.73 1.09
CA ASP A 94 17.23 20.55 1.23
C ASP A 94 17.65 19.08 1.02
N VAL A 95 18.94 18.76 1.20
CA VAL A 95 19.45 17.40 1.02
C VAL A 95 18.82 16.40 2.00
N SER A 96 18.58 16.82 3.25
CA SER A 96 17.98 15.96 4.28
C SER A 96 16.51 15.68 3.94
N ALA A 97 15.77 16.73 3.59
CA ALA A 97 14.38 16.63 3.14
C ALA A 97 14.23 15.76 1.89
N GLN A 98 15.18 15.85 0.96
CA GLN A 98 15.19 14.99 -0.22
C GLN A 98 15.29 13.51 0.16
N ILE A 99 16.21 13.15 1.07
CA ILE A 99 16.34 11.78 1.57
C ILE A 99 15.05 11.33 2.26
N GLU A 100 14.39 12.21 3.01
CA GLU A 100 13.11 11.90 3.64
C GLU A 100 12.00 11.64 2.62
N ILE A 101 11.92 12.43 1.54
CA ILE A 101 10.97 12.24 0.43
C ILE A 101 11.26 10.92 -0.30
N GLU A 102 12.51 10.61 -0.60
CA GLU A 102 12.92 9.31 -1.20
C GLU A 102 12.48 8.15 -0.30
N ASN A 103 12.73 8.25 1.00
CA ASN A 103 12.32 7.24 1.97
C ASN A 103 10.80 7.08 2.01
N VAL A 104 10.02 8.16 1.89
CA VAL A 104 8.55 8.10 1.80
C VAL A 104 8.14 7.30 0.56
N PHE A 105 8.63 7.64 -0.64
CA PHE A 105 8.24 6.92 -1.85
C PHE A 105 8.64 5.44 -1.81
N MET A 106 9.86 5.13 -1.38
CA MET A 106 10.34 3.76 -1.23
C MET A 106 9.51 2.97 -0.21
N ALA A 107 9.16 3.57 0.93
CA ALA A 107 8.35 2.91 1.94
C ALA A 107 6.91 2.65 1.44
N TYR A 108 6.32 3.57 0.69
CA TYR A 108 5.00 3.37 0.10
C TYR A 108 5.00 2.28 -0.97
N ASP A 109 5.96 2.25 -1.90
CA ASP A 109 6.07 1.15 -2.87
C ASP A 109 6.24 -0.21 -2.15
N ARG A 110 7.18 -0.26 -1.21
CA ARG A 110 7.47 -1.46 -0.39
C ARG A 110 6.26 -1.94 0.40
N ASN A 111 5.47 -1.03 0.98
CA ASN A 111 4.30 -1.39 1.78
C ASN A 111 3.10 -1.72 0.89
N ASN A 112 2.89 -0.99 -0.20
CA ASN A 112 1.73 -1.15 -1.08
C ASN A 112 1.72 -2.49 -1.81
N ARG A 113 2.88 -3.01 -2.26
CA ARG A 113 2.93 -4.29 -3.00
C ARG A 113 2.38 -5.49 -2.22
N PRO A 114 2.90 -5.83 -1.02
CA PRO A 114 2.34 -6.93 -0.22
C PRO A 114 0.90 -6.66 0.20
N ASN A 115 0.51 -5.41 0.42
CA ASN A 115 -0.89 -5.06 0.71
C ASN A 115 -1.83 -5.26 -0.48
N LEU A 116 -1.36 -5.01 -1.71
CA LEU A 116 -2.13 -5.31 -2.91
C LEU A 116 -2.36 -6.82 -3.04
N LEU A 117 -1.31 -7.63 -2.86
CA LEU A 117 -1.44 -9.09 -2.87
C LEU A 117 -2.34 -9.58 -1.72
N PHE A 118 -2.21 -9.00 -0.53
CA PHE A 118 -3.04 -9.30 0.64
C PHE A 118 -4.53 -9.10 0.35
N VAL A 119 -4.90 -7.94 -0.21
CA VAL A 119 -6.27 -7.64 -0.58
C VAL A 119 -6.75 -8.58 -1.69
N SER A 120 -5.91 -8.81 -2.70
CA SER A 120 -6.26 -9.66 -3.85
C SER A 120 -6.54 -11.09 -3.42
N VAL A 121 -5.67 -11.68 -2.60
CA VAL A 121 -5.81 -13.05 -2.06
C VAL A 121 -7.03 -13.13 -1.14
N LEU A 122 -7.23 -12.15 -0.24
CA LEU A 122 -8.39 -12.13 0.65
C LEU A 122 -9.71 -12.14 -0.13
N GLN A 123 -9.83 -11.33 -1.19
CA GLN A 123 -11.01 -11.33 -2.05
C GLN A 123 -11.30 -12.69 -2.70
N ARG A 124 -10.27 -13.48 -3.04
CA ARG A 124 -10.45 -14.85 -3.53
C ARG A 124 -10.95 -15.76 -2.41
N LEU A 125 -10.30 -15.70 -1.24
CA LEU A 125 -10.60 -16.59 -0.11
C LEU A 125 -12.00 -16.36 0.47
N LEU A 126 -12.51 -15.12 0.43
CA LEU A 126 -13.89 -14.80 0.81
C LEU A 126 -14.94 -15.43 -0.14
N LYS A 127 -14.57 -15.71 -1.39
CA LYS A 127 -15.46 -16.33 -2.40
C LYS A 127 -15.29 -17.84 -2.50
N LYS A 128 -14.06 -18.32 -2.28
CA LYS A 128 -13.67 -19.71 -2.44
C LYS A 128 -12.61 -20.06 -1.40
N SER A 129 -12.90 -21.06 -0.58
CA SER A 129 -11.94 -21.57 0.40
C SER A 129 -10.66 -22.08 -0.27
N ALA A 130 -9.53 -21.88 0.41
CA ALA A 130 -8.31 -22.62 0.14
C ALA A 130 -8.57 -24.13 0.30
N THR A 131 -7.82 -24.95 -0.44
CA THR A 131 -8.10 -26.39 -0.54
C THR A 131 -6.87 -27.28 -0.36
N ALA A 132 -5.66 -26.72 -0.23
CA ALA A 132 -4.48 -27.54 0.00
C ALA A 132 -4.46 -28.02 1.46
N ASP A 133 -3.93 -29.21 1.69
CA ASP A 133 -3.75 -29.73 3.06
C ASP A 133 -2.52 -29.10 3.73
N ILE A 134 -1.44 -28.92 2.97
CA ILE A 134 -0.14 -28.40 3.44
C ILE A 134 0.40 -27.42 2.41
N TYR A 135 0.99 -26.32 2.88
CA TYR A 135 1.76 -25.42 2.02
C TYR A 135 3.14 -26.00 1.70
N VAL A 136 3.51 -26.03 0.42
CA VAL A 136 4.86 -26.40 -0.01
C VAL A 136 5.63 -25.13 -0.39
N PRO A 137 6.67 -24.74 0.39
CA PRO A 137 7.50 -23.59 0.07
C PRO A 137 8.17 -23.73 -1.29
N GLN A 138 8.15 -22.66 -2.09
CA GLN A 138 8.92 -22.56 -3.32
C GLN A 138 10.31 -21.96 -3.10
N ARG A 139 10.55 -21.42 -1.89
CA ARG A 139 11.80 -20.80 -1.49
C ARG A 139 12.33 -21.44 -0.21
N THR A 140 13.66 -21.46 -0.10
CA THR A 140 14.38 -21.92 1.10
C THR A 140 15.46 -20.91 1.44
N GLY A 141 15.76 -20.75 2.74
CA GLY A 141 16.77 -19.80 3.20
C GLY A 141 16.43 -18.33 2.97
N TRP A 142 15.15 -17.99 2.84
CA TRP A 142 14.72 -16.59 2.77
C TRP A 142 14.94 -15.90 4.12
N GLU A 143 15.49 -14.70 4.07
CA GLU A 143 15.67 -13.86 5.24
C GLU A 143 14.70 -12.69 5.17
N ALA A 144 14.03 -12.44 6.30
CA ALA A 144 13.15 -11.30 6.41
C ALA A 144 13.96 -10.00 6.24
N PRO A 145 13.41 -9.02 5.51
CA PRO A 145 14.08 -7.75 5.29
C PRO A 145 14.23 -6.96 6.60
N ILE A 146 15.21 -6.06 6.63
CA ILE A 146 15.36 -5.10 7.73
C ILE A 146 14.12 -4.21 7.78
N GLU A 147 13.56 -4.05 8.99
CA GLU A 147 12.45 -3.16 9.22
C GLU A 147 12.82 -1.72 8.83
N ALA A 148 11.99 -1.10 7.99
CA ALA A 148 12.21 0.27 7.56
C ALA A 148 12.16 1.24 8.74
N ARG A 149 12.93 2.33 8.63
CA ARG A 149 12.92 3.41 9.64
C ARG A 149 11.57 4.15 9.63
N PRO A 150 11.19 4.77 10.76
CA PRO A 150 10.05 5.68 10.79
C PRO A 150 10.19 6.77 9.73
N LEU A 151 9.10 7.08 9.05
CA LEU A 151 9.02 8.16 8.07
C LEU A 151 8.94 9.52 8.75
N VAL A 152 9.23 10.59 7.98
CA VAL A 152 8.89 11.97 8.35
C VAL A 152 7.42 12.04 8.77
N ARG A 153 7.06 12.91 9.72
CA ARG A 153 5.69 12.96 10.25
C ARG A 153 4.63 13.14 9.15
N MET A 154 3.44 12.57 9.34
CA MET A 154 2.27 12.98 8.56
C MET A 154 1.71 14.29 9.11
N VAL A 155 1.55 15.29 8.25
CA VAL A 155 0.81 16.52 8.60
C VAL A 155 -0.67 16.17 8.78
N GLN A 156 -1.30 16.71 9.83
CA GLN A 156 -2.73 16.52 10.06
C GLN A 156 -3.56 17.41 9.13
N ALA A 157 -4.79 17.00 8.89
CA ALA A 157 -5.71 17.70 7.99
C ALA A 157 -5.90 19.18 8.35
N ASP A 158 -6.07 19.46 9.63
CA ASP A 158 -6.28 20.77 10.23
C ASP A 158 -4.99 21.61 10.34
N GLU A 159 -3.82 21.00 10.16
CA GLU A 159 -2.53 21.67 10.09
C GLU A 159 -2.17 22.15 8.68
N MET A 160 -2.87 21.66 7.64
CA MET A 160 -2.60 22.03 6.25
C MET A 160 -3.22 23.39 5.91
N ALA A 161 -2.49 24.20 5.12
CA ALA A 161 -3.10 25.35 4.46
C ALA A 161 -4.27 24.88 3.57
N PRO A 162 -5.39 25.63 3.47
CA PRO A 162 -6.58 25.19 2.74
C PRO A 162 -6.31 24.75 1.30
N GLU A 163 -5.43 25.46 0.59
CA GLU A 163 -5.07 25.19 -0.80
C GLU A 163 -4.26 23.89 -0.94
N ILE A 164 -3.40 23.61 0.03
CA ILE A 164 -2.58 22.38 0.07
C ILE A 164 -3.47 21.18 0.39
N MET A 165 -4.39 21.33 1.33
CA MET A 165 -5.39 20.31 1.62
C MET A 165 -6.25 20.01 0.39
N ALA A 166 -6.78 21.06 -0.25
CA ALA A 166 -7.61 20.93 -1.44
C ALA A 166 -6.85 20.23 -2.58
N LEU A 167 -5.58 20.59 -2.81
CA LEU A 167 -4.73 19.92 -3.78
C LEU A 167 -4.53 18.43 -3.44
N ALA A 168 -4.13 18.12 -2.21
CA ALA A 168 -3.86 16.75 -1.78
C ALA A 168 -5.11 15.86 -1.87
N GLN A 169 -6.29 16.40 -1.55
CA GLN A 169 -7.56 15.70 -1.71
C GLN A 169 -7.96 15.55 -3.18
N THR A 170 -7.73 16.56 -4.02
CA THR A 170 -8.09 16.51 -5.44
C THR A 170 -7.28 15.45 -6.15
N VAL A 171 -5.95 15.46 -5.99
CA VAL A 171 -5.06 14.45 -6.56
C VAL A 171 -5.33 13.08 -5.92
N GLY A 172 -5.52 13.04 -4.59
CA GLY A 172 -5.81 11.82 -3.85
C GLY A 172 -7.13 11.17 -4.18
N SER A 173 -8.13 11.95 -4.59
CA SER A 173 -9.47 11.44 -4.92
C SER A 173 -9.68 11.20 -6.41
N TRP A 174 -8.63 11.33 -7.22
CA TRP A 174 -8.72 11.08 -8.65
C TRP A 174 -9.23 9.66 -8.93
N GLY A 175 -10.17 9.55 -9.88
CA GLY A 175 -10.81 8.27 -10.22
C GLY A 175 -11.86 7.77 -9.23
N PHE A 176 -12.13 8.49 -8.14
CA PHE A 176 -13.29 8.23 -7.27
C PHE A 176 -14.52 9.05 -7.69
N PRO A 177 -15.73 8.67 -7.23
CA PRO A 177 -16.93 9.46 -7.46
C PRO A 177 -16.75 10.92 -7.01
N GLU A 178 -17.36 11.83 -7.75
CA GLU A 178 -17.33 13.26 -7.45
C GLU A 178 -17.75 13.53 -5.99
N GLY A 179 -17.05 14.46 -5.34
CA GLY A 179 -17.26 14.78 -3.92
C GLY A 179 -16.62 13.80 -2.93
N THR A 180 -15.86 12.80 -3.39
CA THR A 180 -15.01 12.01 -2.50
C THR A 180 -13.84 12.86 -2.01
N ALA A 181 -13.61 12.87 -0.69
CA ALA A 181 -12.54 13.63 -0.05
C ALA A 181 -11.50 12.68 0.57
N PHE A 182 -10.83 11.90 -0.28
CA PHE A 182 -9.78 10.97 0.14
C PHE A 182 -8.42 11.68 0.24
N LEU A 183 -7.74 11.50 1.37
CA LEU A 183 -6.43 12.08 1.64
C LEU A 183 -5.39 10.97 1.89
N PRO A 184 -4.70 10.49 0.84
CA PRO A 184 -3.63 9.52 0.95
C PRO A 184 -2.51 9.98 1.89
N GLY A 185 -1.97 9.05 2.68
CA GLY A 185 -0.88 9.33 3.62
C GLY A 185 0.40 9.87 2.96
N VAL A 186 0.70 9.45 1.72
CA VAL A 186 1.86 9.97 0.96
C VAL A 186 1.80 11.49 0.85
N TYR A 187 0.66 12.06 0.49
CA TYR A 187 0.51 13.52 0.39
C TYR A 187 0.55 14.21 1.75
N ARG A 188 0.17 13.51 2.83
CA ARG A 188 0.31 14.03 4.20
C ARG A 188 1.77 14.09 4.67
N HIS A 189 2.62 13.16 4.22
CA HIS A 189 4.07 13.27 4.43
C HIS A 189 4.67 14.40 3.59
N LEU A 190 4.28 14.52 2.32
CA LEU A 190 4.78 15.57 1.43
C LEU A 190 4.31 16.98 1.83
N ALA A 191 3.23 17.10 2.59
CA ALA A 191 2.75 18.38 3.11
C ALA A 191 3.72 19.06 4.09
N ASN A 192 4.79 18.38 4.55
CA ASN A 192 5.91 19.06 5.24
C ASN A 192 6.66 20.02 4.30
N TRP A 193 6.54 19.83 2.98
CA TRP A 193 7.10 20.70 1.94
C TRP A 193 6.01 21.15 0.95
N PRO A 194 5.16 22.12 1.32
CA PRO A 194 4.01 22.54 0.52
C PRO A 194 4.33 22.91 -0.94
N ALA A 195 5.46 23.59 -1.18
CA ALA A 195 5.88 23.95 -2.53
C ALA A 195 6.24 22.73 -3.38
N TYR A 196 6.85 21.70 -2.77
CA TYR A 196 7.12 20.43 -3.44
C TYR A 196 5.83 19.65 -3.70
N LEU A 197 4.89 19.61 -2.75
CA LEU A 197 3.59 19.00 -2.96
C LEU A 197 2.78 19.69 -4.08
N ALA A 198 2.87 21.03 -4.18
CA ALA A 198 2.29 21.78 -5.29
C ALA A 198 2.90 21.37 -6.64
N HIS A 199 4.22 21.18 -6.69
CA HIS A 199 4.90 20.66 -7.87
C HIS A 199 4.44 19.23 -8.22
N VAL A 200 4.35 18.33 -7.24
CA VAL A 200 3.83 16.96 -7.43
C VAL A 200 2.45 16.99 -8.07
N GLY A 201 1.53 17.83 -7.56
CA GLY A 201 0.21 18.01 -8.15
C GLY A 201 0.28 18.47 -9.61
N ALA A 202 1.13 19.47 -9.91
CA ALA A 202 1.26 20.01 -11.26
C ALA A 202 1.85 19.00 -12.26
N VAL A 203 2.83 18.19 -11.87
CA VAL A 203 3.43 17.18 -12.77
C VAL A 203 2.57 15.95 -12.94
N MET A 204 1.74 15.61 -11.94
CA MET A 204 0.86 14.45 -12.02
C MET A 204 -0.44 14.72 -12.75
N TRP A 205 -0.89 15.98 -12.77
CA TRP A 205 -2.16 16.36 -13.40
C TRP A 205 -2.30 15.85 -14.85
N PRO A 206 -1.33 16.01 -15.76
CA PRO A 206 -1.47 15.52 -17.13
C PRO A 206 -1.62 14.00 -17.21
N TYR A 207 -0.90 13.23 -16.38
CA TYR A 207 -0.96 11.77 -16.36
C TYR A 207 -2.29 11.25 -15.80
N LEU A 208 -2.88 12.01 -14.88
CA LEU A 208 -4.21 11.74 -14.33
C LEU A 208 -5.29 12.03 -15.39
N GLU A 209 -5.20 13.16 -16.09
CA GLU A 209 -6.12 13.55 -17.16
C GLU A 209 -6.07 12.63 -18.39
N THR A 210 -4.88 12.19 -18.80
CA THR A 210 -4.73 11.26 -19.93
C THR A 210 -5.18 9.83 -19.60
N GLY A 211 -5.46 9.55 -18.31
CA GLY A 211 -5.80 8.21 -17.84
C GLY A 211 -4.61 7.25 -17.81
N GLU A 212 -3.39 7.76 -17.95
CA GLU A 212 -2.19 6.94 -17.99
C GLU A 212 -1.93 6.24 -16.66
N ILE A 213 -2.07 6.94 -15.54
CA ILE A 213 -1.97 6.34 -14.20
C ILE A 213 -3.01 5.24 -14.02
N LEU A 214 -4.26 5.49 -14.44
CA LEU A 214 -5.34 4.51 -14.30
C LEU A 214 -5.03 3.23 -15.11
N ARG A 215 -4.57 3.38 -16.35
CA ARG A 215 -4.20 2.26 -17.22
C ARG A 215 -3.07 1.41 -16.61
N ALA A 216 -2.02 2.04 -16.11
CA ALA A 216 -0.92 1.36 -15.43
C ALA A 216 -1.37 0.67 -14.13
N SER A 217 -2.20 1.35 -13.35
CA SER A 217 -2.81 0.81 -12.12
C SER A 217 -3.64 -0.44 -12.39
N MET A 218 -4.42 -0.45 -13.47
CA MET A 218 -5.19 -1.61 -13.90
C MET A 218 -4.29 -2.78 -14.32
N SER A 219 -3.17 -2.50 -14.98
CA SER A 219 -2.18 -3.54 -15.34
C SER A 219 -1.55 -4.18 -14.10
N ILE A 220 -1.16 -3.38 -13.12
CA ILE A 220 -0.66 -3.85 -11.82
C ILE A 220 -1.73 -4.68 -11.09
N ALA A 221 -2.99 -4.22 -11.08
CA ALA A 221 -4.10 -4.93 -10.44
C ALA A 221 -4.38 -6.28 -11.11
N ASP A 222 -4.33 -6.37 -12.44
CA ASP A 222 -4.47 -7.62 -13.20
C ASP A 222 -3.33 -8.60 -12.89
N ALA A 223 -2.08 -8.11 -12.87
CA ALA A 223 -0.92 -8.91 -12.48
C ALA A 223 -1.05 -9.43 -11.03
N ALA A 224 -1.48 -8.59 -10.10
CA ALA A 224 -1.76 -8.99 -8.72
C ALA A 224 -2.88 -10.02 -8.63
N GLY A 225 -3.93 -9.89 -9.46
CA GLY A 225 -5.01 -10.86 -9.54
C GLY A 225 -4.53 -12.25 -9.95
N LYS A 226 -3.72 -12.32 -11.01
CA LYS A 226 -3.11 -13.59 -11.49
C LYS A 226 -2.21 -14.21 -10.44
N ALA A 227 -1.34 -13.41 -9.83
CA ALA A 227 -0.46 -13.86 -8.75
C ALA A 227 -1.25 -14.37 -7.53
N ALA A 228 -2.35 -13.70 -7.19
CA ALA A 228 -3.24 -14.14 -6.11
C ALA A 228 -3.93 -15.47 -6.44
N ASP A 229 -4.41 -15.66 -7.67
CA ASP A 229 -5.05 -16.91 -8.10
C ASP A 229 -4.07 -18.09 -8.02
N GLU A 230 -2.83 -17.89 -8.51
CA GLU A 230 -1.76 -18.88 -8.40
C GLU A 230 -1.39 -19.19 -6.95
N LEU A 231 -1.25 -18.17 -6.12
CA LEU A 231 -0.92 -18.36 -4.70
C LEU A 231 -2.03 -19.12 -3.97
N VAL A 232 -3.29 -18.68 -4.11
CA VAL A 232 -4.46 -19.31 -3.47
C VAL A 232 -4.59 -20.79 -3.82
N SER A 233 -4.24 -21.18 -5.04
CA SER A 233 -4.28 -22.59 -5.46
C SER A 233 -3.36 -23.51 -4.64
N ARG A 234 -2.37 -22.93 -3.93
CA ARG A 234 -1.37 -23.63 -3.12
C ARG A 234 -1.54 -23.39 -1.62
N LEU A 235 -2.37 -22.43 -1.22
CA LEU A 235 -2.55 -22.09 0.19
C LEU A 235 -3.28 -23.20 0.94
N PRO A 236 -2.89 -23.47 2.19
CA PRO A 236 -3.53 -24.47 3.03
C PRO A 236 -4.93 -24.01 3.46
N VAL A 237 -5.75 -24.94 3.92
CA VAL A 237 -6.97 -24.60 4.67
C VAL A 237 -6.63 -23.81 5.95
N ALA A 238 -7.59 -23.06 6.46
CA ALA A 238 -7.42 -22.32 7.72
C ALA A 238 -7.14 -23.27 8.89
N GLY A 239 -6.42 -22.75 9.90
CA GLY A 239 -6.14 -23.49 11.12
C GLY A 239 -7.42 -23.89 11.88
N ASP A 240 -7.32 -24.95 12.69
CA ASP A 240 -8.43 -25.45 13.49
C ASP A 240 -9.04 -24.34 14.38
N GLY A 241 -10.37 -24.25 14.42
CA GLY A 241 -11.09 -23.30 15.26
C GLY A 241 -11.16 -21.86 14.71
N LEU A 242 -10.62 -21.60 13.53
CA LEU A 242 -10.71 -20.31 12.84
C LEU A 242 -11.72 -20.39 11.68
N PRO A 243 -13.01 -20.13 11.91
CA PRO A 243 -14.00 -20.16 10.83
C PRO A 243 -13.77 -18.99 9.86
N PRO A 244 -14.13 -19.14 8.57
CA PRO A 244 -14.15 -18.00 7.66
C PRO A 244 -15.15 -16.94 8.14
N PRO A 245 -14.94 -15.66 7.75
CA PRO A 245 -15.89 -14.59 8.03
C PRO A 245 -17.31 -14.95 7.57
N ALA A 246 -18.31 -14.56 8.37
CA ALA A 246 -19.70 -14.78 8.00
C ALA A 246 -20.04 -14.06 6.69
N PRO A 247 -21.04 -14.52 5.90
CA PRO A 247 -21.36 -13.92 4.59
C PRO A 247 -21.57 -12.41 4.62
N ALA A 248 -22.22 -11.87 5.65
CA ALA A 248 -22.42 -10.43 5.82
C ALA A 248 -21.10 -9.68 6.05
N GLN A 249 -20.20 -10.24 6.87
CA GLN A 249 -18.87 -9.67 7.10
C GLN A 249 -18.02 -9.71 5.82
N ALA A 250 -18.11 -10.82 5.06
CA ALA A 250 -17.43 -10.98 3.78
C ALA A 250 -17.92 -9.97 2.72
N GLU A 251 -19.22 -9.71 2.67
CA GLU A 251 -19.82 -8.72 1.78
C GLU A 251 -19.37 -7.29 2.12
N GLU A 252 -19.40 -6.93 3.42
CA GLU A 252 -18.94 -5.63 3.90
C GLU A 252 -17.46 -5.38 3.57
N MET A 253 -16.60 -6.34 3.87
CA MET A 253 -15.17 -6.25 3.53
C MET A 253 -14.96 -6.13 2.02
N SER A 254 -15.71 -6.89 1.21
CA SER A 254 -15.52 -6.93 -0.25
C SER A 254 -15.67 -5.55 -0.91
N ALA A 255 -16.56 -4.69 -0.39
CA ALA A 255 -16.72 -3.34 -0.91
C ALA A 255 -15.44 -2.50 -0.71
N ILE A 256 -14.89 -2.51 0.51
CA ILE A 256 -13.67 -1.76 0.86
C ILE A 256 -12.45 -2.34 0.14
N LEU A 257 -12.33 -3.67 0.10
CA LEU A 257 -11.26 -4.36 -0.61
C LEU A 257 -11.25 -3.99 -2.10
N SER A 258 -12.43 -3.86 -2.73
CA SER A 258 -12.54 -3.46 -4.14
C SER A 258 -12.00 -2.04 -4.38
N THR A 259 -12.32 -1.10 -3.49
CA THR A 259 -11.74 0.25 -3.54
C THR A 259 -10.21 0.22 -3.37
N MET A 260 -9.69 -0.62 -2.48
CA MET A 260 -8.25 -0.74 -2.24
C MET A 260 -7.50 -1.38 -3.41
N THR A 261 -8.11 -2.34 -4.13
CA THR A 261 -7.53 -2.88 -5.37
C THR A 261 -7.43 -1.87 -6.51
N GLN A 262 -8.14 -0.75 -6.43
CA GLN A 262 -7.95 0.38 -7.35
C GLN A 262 -6.86 1.34 -6.84
N LYS A 263 -6.89 1.68 -5.54
CA LYS A 263 -6.05 2.77 -5.02
C LYS A 263 -4.60 2.38 -4.73
N ILE A 264 -4.37 1.16 -4.23
CA ILE A 264 -3.03 0.69 -3.91
C ILE A 264 -2.13 0.68 -5.16
N PRO A 265 -2.57 0.12 -6.32
CA PRO A 265 -1.80 0.18 -7.56
C PRO A 265 -1.51 1.61 -8.02
N GLU A 266 -2.47 2.53 -7.89
CA GLU A 266 -2.27 3.94 -8.25
C GLU A 266 -1.14 4.58 -7.45
N MET A 267 -1.09 4.31 -6.14
CA MET A 267 -0.02 4.80 -5.28
C MET A 267 1.32 4.13 -5.58
N ILE A 268 1.35 2.88 -6.04
CA ILE A 268 2.58 2.24 -6.55
C ILE A 268 3.11 3.00 -7.76
N VAL A 269 2.26 3.25 -8.76
CA VAL A 269 2.67 3.97 -9.99
C VAL A 269 3.16 5.38 -9.65
N ILE A 270 2.39 6.14 -8.87
CA ILE A 270 2.71 7.52 -8.52
C ILE A 270 4.02 7.61 -7.72
N CYS A 271 4.21 6.75 -6.71
CA CYS A 271 5.44 6.77 -5.90
C CYS A 271 6.66 6.41 -6.74
N ASN A 272 6.55 5.45 -7.65
CA ASN A 272 7.66 5.07 -8.54
C ASN A 272 8.01 6.20 -9.51
N LEU A 273 7.01 6.79 -10.19
CA LEU A 273 7.24 7.91 -11.11
C LEU A 273 7.89 9.11 -10.41
N LEU A 274 7.39 9.48 -9.22
CA LEU A 274 7.92 10.60 -8.46
C LEU A 274 9.32 10.31 -7.89
N GLY A 275 9.54 9.07 -7.41
CA GLY A 275 10.84 8.62 -6.92
C GLY A 275 11.90 8.63 -8.02
N ASP A 276 11.59 8.09 -9.19
CA ASP A 276 12.50 8.05 -10.35
C ASP A 276 12.81 9.46 -10.90
N ALA A 277 11.92 10.42 -10.67
CA ALA A 277 12.12 11.81 -11.06
C ALA A 277 13.02 12.61 -10.10
N LEU A 278 13.35 12.08 -8.93
CA LEU A 278 14.26 12.75 -8.00
C LEU A 278 15.72 12.66 -8.50
N PRO A 279 16.52 13.73 -8.32
CA PRO A 279 17.92 13.70 -8.68
C PRO A 279 18.68 12.75 -7.75
N ALA A 280 19.67 12.02 -8.26
CA ALA A 280 20.47 11.13 -7.41
C ALA A 280 21.19 11.91 -6.29
N VAL A 281 20.97 11.53 -5.03
CA VAL A 281 21.73 12.09 -3.90
C VAL A 281 23.16 11.58 -3.98
N LYS A 282 24.13 12.48 -4.16
CA LYS A 282 25.54 12.16 -3.89
C LYS A 282 25.69 11.93 -2.39
N ARG A 283 25.63 10.66 -1.98
CA ARG A 283 25.97 10.26 -0.62
C ARG A 283 27.49 10.35 -0.52
N ASN A 284 28.00 11.38 0.16
CA ASN A 284 29.42 11.39 0.53
C ASN A 284 29.64 10.21 1.48
N GLU A 285 30.48 9.27 1.06
CA GLU A 285 30.98 8.16 1.88
C GLU A 285 31.70 8.65 3.14
#